data_AF-A0AA43FPK4-F1
#
_entry.id   AF-A0AA43FPK4-F1
#
_cell.length_a   1.000
_cell.length_b   1.000
_cell.length_c   1.000
_cell.angle_alpha   90.00
_cell.angle_beta   90.00
_cell.angle_gamma   90.00
#
_symmetry.space_group_name_H-M   'P 1'
#
loop_
_entity.id
_entity.type
_entity.pdbx_description
1 polymer ?
#
loop_
_entity_poly.entity_id
_entity_poly.type
_entity_poly.pdbx_seq_one_letter_code
_entity_poly.pdbx_strand_id
1 'polypeptide(L)'
;MMSTRIAVFVAGVGLLLGHPGAAQRGSGDEARRDAYFRGVAEFFEVPLREVEILAEWDLPVGEIPVVLFVKDQSGISAEALMALRRTGTRWTELAARYNVSAAAFHVPLPPGEPGGVLARAYTEFRSRPVGDWGAMDLGDTDVIALVNLRMMTRVLRRSSAEVLEAMGRFDSYADVYDHLVRSAR
;
A
#
# COMPACT_ATOMS: atom_id res chain seq x y z
N MET A 1 33.97 64.19 -29.63
CA MET A 1 34.37 63.83 -28.25
C MET A 1 33.27 62.94 -27.69
N MET A 2 33.46 61.62 -27.74
CA MET A 2 34.03 60.76 -26.67
C MET A 2 33.10 60.62 -25.45
N SER A 3 32.56 59.39 -25.31
CA SER A 3 32.14 58.63 -24.12
C SER A 3 31.51 59.35 -22.93
N THR A 4 30.39 58.81 -22.42
CA THR A 4 30.40 57.89 -21.26
C THR A 4 28.99 57.35 -20.98
N ARG A 5 28.89 56.02 -20.91
CA ARG A 5 27.72 55.25 -20.42
C ARG A 5 27.75 55.28 -18.89
N ILE A 6 26.60 55.29 -18.22
CA ILE A 6 26.33 54.47 -17.03
C ILE A 6 24.80 54.28 -16.95
N ALA A 7 24.37 53.05 -17.15
CA ALA A 7 23.07 52.57 -16.73
C ALA A 7 23.25 51.99 -15.32
N VAL A 8 22.48 52.50 -14.35
CA VAL A 8 22.40 51.89 -13.02
C VAL A 8 21.19 50.97 -13.02
N PHE A 9 21.44 49.68 -13.18
CA PHE A 9 20.49 48.62 -12.87
C PHE A 9 20.60 48.34 -11.36
N VAL A 10 19.64 48.77 -10.56
CA VAL A 10 19.55 48.37 -9.16
C VAL A 10 19.07 46.92 -9.14
N ALA A 11 19.97 46.02 -8.78
CA ALA A 11 19.67 44.63 -8.47
C ALA A 11 18.76 44.59 -7.23
N GLY A 12 17.49 44.26 -7.43
CA GLY A 12 16.60 43.85 -6.35
C GLY A 12 17.05 42.47 -5.87
N VAL A 13 17.76 42.45 -4.73
CA VAL A 13 18.09 41.24 -3.98
C VAL A 13 16.78 40.56 -3.58
N GLY A 14 16.55 39.36 -4.12
CA GLY A 14 15.44 38.50 -3.75
C GLY A 14 15.63 37.95 -2.33
N LEU A 15 14.68 38.24 -1.44
CA LEU A 15 14.45 37.44 -0.25
C LEU A 15 13.34 36.42 -0.58
N LEU A 16 13.74 35.27 -1.12
CA LEU A 16 12.90 34.08 -1.08
C LEU A 16 12.96 33.55 0.37
N LEU A 17 11.95 33.90 1.17
CA LEU A 17 11.69 33.25 2.45
C LEU A 17 11.29 31.79 2.14
N GLY A 18 12.27 30.89 2.17
CA GLY A 18 12.03 29.45 2.09
C GLY A 18 11.13 29.03 3.25
N HIS A 19 9.92 28.54 2.93
CA HIS A 19 9.04 27.94 3.92
C HIS A 19 9.65 26.62 4.43
N PRO A 20 9.94 26.49 5.73
CA PRO A 20 10.53 25.27 6.30
C PRO A 20 9.59 24.04 6.25
N GLY A 21 8.32 24.22 5.88
CA GLY A 21 7.30 23.16 5.91
C GLY A 21 7.29 22.21 4.70
N ALA A 22 7.95 22.54 3.58
CA ALA A 22 7.93 21.68 2.39
C ALA A 22 8.96 20.53 2.47
N ALA A 23 10.19 20.83 2.89
CA ALA A 23 11.24 19.83 3.02
C ALA A 23 10.96 18.81 4.14
N GLN A 24 10.35 19.27 5.25
CA GLN A 24 10.10 18.44 6.43
C GLN A 24 8.90 17.49 6.26
N ARG A 25 7.90 17.87 5.44
CA ARG A 25 6.80 16.98 5.05
C ARG A 25 7.29 15.88 4.11
N GLY A 26 8.10 16.24 3.11
CA GLY A 26 8.69 15.27 2.18
C GLY A 26 9.53 14.20 2.89
N SER A 27 10.42 14.62 3.81
CA SER A 27 11.26 13.67 4.56
C SER A 27 10.47 12.74 5.48
N GLY A 28 9.36 13.23 6.06
CA GLY A 28 8.50 12.43 6.91
C GLY A 28 7.72 11.37 6.13
N ASP A 29 7.24 11.73 4.94
CA ASP A 29 6.44 10.83 4.10
C ASP A 29 7.31 9.72 3.49
N GLU A 30 8.52 10.05 3.07
CA GLU A 30 9.52 9.10 2.60
C GLU A 30 9.90 8.09 3.70
N ALA A 31 10.20 8.57 4.92
CA ALA A 31 10.53 7.69 6.03
C ALA A 31 9.39 6.71 6.40
N ARG A 32 8.12 7.14 6.33
CA ARG A 32 6.97 6.26 6.57
C ARG A 32 6.81 5.22 5.47
N ARG A 33 7.01 5.63 4.20
CA ARG A 33 7.00 4.71 3.05
C ARG A 33 8.09 3.66 3.16
N ASP A 34 9.32 4.06 3.51
CA ASP A 34 10.44 3.13 3.66
C ASP A 34 10.21 2.13 4.80
N ALA A 35 9.61 2.59 5.91
CA ALA A 35 9.25 1.70 7.01
C ALA A 35 8.22 0.66 6.59
N TYR A 36 7.21 1.08 5.83
CA TYR A 36 6.21 0.19 5.26
C TYR A 36 6.84 -0.81 4.27
N PHE A 37 7.71 -0.36 3.36
CA PHE A 37 8.39 -1.25 2.40
C PHE A 37 9.29 -2.29 3.08
N ARG A 38 9.96 -1.93 4.19
CA ARG A 38 10.66 -2.93 5.03
C ARG A 38 9.70 -3.98 5.59
N GLY A 39 8.51 -3.59 6.05
CA GLY A 39 7.48 -4.52 6.50
C GLY A 39 6.97 -5.43 5.38
N VAL A 40 6.78 -4.88 4.18
CA VAL A 40 6.42 -5.67 2.98
C VAL A 40 7.50 -6.69 2.67
N ALA A 41 8.76 -6.27 2.59
CA ALA A 41 9.90 -7.14 2.31
C ALA A 41 10.05 -8.25 3.35
N GLU A 42 9.87 -7.93 4.64
CA GLU A 42 9.89 -8.91 5.73
C GLU A 42 8.77 -9.95 5.59
N PHE A 43 7.55 -9.54 5.27
CA PHE A 43 6.41 -10.46 5.17
C PHE A 43 6.52 -11.47 4.03
N PHE A 44 6.97 -11.01 2.86
CA PHE A 44 7.13 -11.86 1.66
C PHE A 44 8.51 -12.49 1.56
N GLU A 45 9.39 -12.26 2.54
CA GLU A 45 10.76 -12.79 2.57
C GLU A 45 11.57 -12.47 1.30
N VAL A 46 11.33 -11.27 0.72
CA VAL A 46 12.02 -10.76 -0.48
C VAL A 46 13.05 -9.68 -0.11
N PRO A 47 14.10 -9.47 -0.91
CA PRO A 47 14.98 -8.33 -0.72
C PRO A 47 14.23 -6.99 -0.80
N LEU A 48 14.57 -6.03 0.06
CA LEU A 48 13.96 -4.68 0.02
C LEU A 48 14.05 -4.05 -1.39
N ARG A 49 15.16 -4.30 -2.10
CA ARG A 49 15.36 -3.82 -3.47
C ARG A 49 14.28 -4.29 -4.44
N GLU A 50 13.73 -5.49 -4.26
CA GLU A 50 12.63 -5.99 -5.09
C GLU A 50 11.36 -5.14 -4.87
N VAL A 51 11.06 -4.79 -3.63
CA VAL A 51 9.94 -3.91 -3.28
C VAL A 51 10.14 -2.51 -3.85
N GLU A 52 11.36 -1.97 -3.77
CA GLU A 52 11.71 -0.66 -4.34
C GLU A 52 11.53 -0.64 -5.87
N ILE A 53 11.95 -1.69 -6.58
CA ILE A 53 11.75 -1.82 -8.02
C ILE A 53 10.25 -1.84 -8.37
N LEU A 54 9.42 -2.53 -7.59
CA LEU A 54 7.96 -2.51 -7.80
C LEU A 54 7.37 -1.11 -7.57
N ALA A 55 7.90 -0.35 -6.61
CA ALA A 55 7.48 1.02 -6.35
C ALA A 55 7.87 1.98 -7.48
N GLU A 56 9.01 1.75 -8.15
CA GLU A 56 9.45 2.52 -9.33
C GLU A 56 8.51 2.34 -10.55
N TRP A 57 7.64 1.33 -10.54
CA TRP A 57 6.70 1.04 -11.63
C TRP A 57 5.36 1.76 -11.53
N ASP A 58 5.30 2.86 -10.77
CA ASP A 58 4.11 3.69 -10.50
C ASP A 58 2.94 2.93 -9.89
N LEU A 59 3.22 1.83 -9.17
CA LEU A 59 2.21 1.08 -8.46
C LEU A 59 1.84 1.80 -7.14
N PRO A 60 0.55 2.00 -6.81
CA PRO A 60 0.16 2.51 -5.51
C PRO A 60 0.76 1.62 -4.41
N VAL A 61 1.30 2.23 -3.34
CA VAL A 61 2.05 1.50 -2.30
C VAL A 61 1.28 0.31 -1.71
N GLY A 62 -0.04 0.45 -1.55
CA GLY A 62 -0.91 -0.61 -1.05
C GLY A 62 -1.08 -1.81 -1.99
N GLU A 63 -0.85 -1.64 -3.29
CA GLU A 63 -0.95 -2.71 -4.28
C GLU A 63 0.34 -3.54 -4.38
N ILE A 64 1.49 -3.05 -3.90
CA ILE A 64 2.76 -3.79 -3.93
C ILE A 64 2.64 -5.15 -3.20
N PRO A 65 2.08 -5.22 -1.97
CA PRO A 65 1.80 -6.51 -1.33
C PRO A 65 0.90 -7.44 -2.15
N VAL A 66 -0.05 -6.92 -2.93
CA VAL A 66 -0.96 -7.75 -3.73
C VAL A 66 -0.21 -8.45 -4.86
N VAL A 67 0.72 -7.73 -5.52
CA VAL A 67 1.59 -8.32 -6.55
C VAL A 67 2.40 -9.47 -5.98
N LEU A 68 3.07 -9.25 -4.85
CA LEU A 68 3.89 -10.26 -4.19
C LEU A 68 3.03 -11.44 -3.71
N PHE A 69 1.86 -11.17 -3.16
CA PHE A 69 0.94 -12.22 -2.72
C PHE A 69 0.48 -13.12 -3.87
N VAL A 70 0.08 -12.56 -5.02
CA VAL A 70 -0.35 -13.37 -6.18
C VAL A 70 0.83 -14.11 -6.79
N LYS A 71 2.00 -13.46 -6.89
CA LYS A 71 3.26 -14.10 -7.30
C LYS A 71 3.55 -15.35 -6.47
N ASP A 72 3.56 -15.23 -5.14
CA ASP A 72 3.90 -16.34 -4.24
C ASP A 72 2.88 -17.48 -4.31
N GLN A 73 1.59 -17.14 -4.48
CA GLN A 73 0.52 -18.13 -4.50
C GLN A 73 0.40 -18.88 -5.83
N SER A 74 0.94 -18.36 -6.93
CA SER A 74 0.73 -18.94 -8.27
C SER A 74 1.99 -19.18 -9.10
N GLY A 75 3.14 -18.63 -8.69
CA GLY A 75 4.41 -18.75 -9.39
C GLY A 75 4.56 -17.87 -10.64
N ILE A 76 3.57 -17.01 -10.94
CA ILE A 76 3.72 -16.00 -11.99
C ILE A 76 4.75 -14.92 -11.58
N SER A 77 5.48 -14.37 -12.56
CA SER A 77 6.39 -13.24 -12.30
C SER A 77 5.65 -11.93 -12.00
N ALA A 78 6.27 -11.07 -11.19
CA ALA A 78 5.72 -9.77 -10.85
C ALA A 78 5.59 -8.85 -12.09
N GLU A 79 6.53 -8.93 -13.03
CA GLU A 79 6.53 -8.19 -14.29
C GLU A 79 5.28 -8.55 -15.13
N ALA A 80 4.97 -9.84 -15.25
CA ALA A 80 3.83 -10.32 -16.01
C ALA A 80 2.50 -9.89 -15.37
N LEU A 81 2.38 -10.01 -14.04
CA LEU A 81 1.22 -9.48 -13.29
C LEU A 81 1.04 -7.99 -13.51
N MET A 82 2.13 -7.21 -13.44
CA MET A 82 2.10 -5.76 -13.62
C MET A 82 1.72 -5.34 -15.03
N ALA A 83 2.23 -6.04 -16.06
CA ALA A 83 1.82 -5.80 -17.44
C ALA A 83 0.31 -5.99 -17.63
N LEU A 84 -0.26 -7.03 -17.03
CA LEU A 84 -1.70 -7.29 -17.07
C LEU A 84 -2.49 -6.28 -16.24
N ARG A 85 -2.01 -5.92 -15.05
CA ARG A 85 -2.65 -4.93 -14.17
C ARG A 85 -2.82 -3.58 -14.86
N ARG A 86 -1.83 -3.13 -15.64
CA ARG A 86 -1.89 -1.88 -16.42
C ARG A 86 -2.99 -1.85 -17.48
N THR A 87 -3.54 -3.00 -17.87
CA THR A 87 -4.71 -3.05 -18.78
C THR A 87 -6.03 -2.71 -18.07
N GLY A 88 -6.01 -2.51 -16.74
CA GLY A 88 -7.19 -2.21 -15.95
C GLY A 88 -7.95 -3.45 -15.45
N THR A 89 -7.36 -4.64 -15.60
CA THR A 89 -7.97 -5.88 -15.06
C THR A 89 -7.98 -5.82 -13.53
N ARG A 90 -9.09 -6.26 -12.92
CA ARG A 90 -9.27 -6.31 -11.46
C ARG A 90 -8.35 -7.34 -10.83
N TRP A 91 -7.89 -7.11 -9.61
CA TRP A 91 -7.02 -8.03 -8.87
C TRP A 91 -7.64 -9.42 -8.72
N THR A 92 -8.93 -9.49 -8.41
CA THR A 92 -9.64 -10.78 -8.23
C THR A 92 -9.69 -11.59 -9.53
N GLU A 93 -9.84 -10.92 -10.67
CA GLU A 93 -9.83 -11.57 -11.98
C GLU A 93 -8.42 -12.02 -12.39
N LEU A 94 -7.41 -11.16 -12.15
CA LEU A 94 -6.01 -11.51 -12.38
C LEU A 94 -5.60 -12.72 -11.53
N ALA A 95 -5.91 -12.69 -10.23
CA ALA A 95 -5.64 -13.77 -9.30
C ALA A 95 -6.33 -15.08 -9.76
N ALA A 96 -7.61 -15.02 -10.15
CA ALA A 96 -8.36 -16.18 -10.61
C ALA A 96 -7.77 -16.80 -11.89
N ARG A 97 -7.26 -15.99 -12.83
CA ARG A 97 -6.56 -16.46 -14.04
C ARG A 97 -5.36 -17.35 -13.72
N TYR A 98 -4.75 -17.15 -12.56
CA TYR A 98 -3.61 -17.91 -12.06
C TYR A 98 -3.98 -18.83 -10.90
N ASN A 99 -5.24 -19.24 -10.80
CA ASN A 99 -5.78 -20.18 -9.81
C ASN A 99 -5.69 -19.71 -8.34
N VAL A 100 -5.52 -18.40 -8.11
CA VAL A 100 -5.61 -17.80 -6.77
C VAL A 100 -7.04 -17.34 -6.56
N SER A 101 -7.80 -18.13 -5.80
CA SER A 101 -9.23 -17.87 -5.58
C SER A 101 -9.47 -16.80 -4.50
N ALA A 102 -10.67 -16.24 -4.47
CA ALA A 102 -11.02 -15.21 -3.48
C ALA A 102 -10.88 -15.69 -2.01
N ALA A 103 -11.04 -17.00 -1.77
CA ALA A 103 -10.80 -17.62 -0.48
C ALA A 103 -9.37 -17.40 0.04
N ALA A 104 -8.37 -17.30 -0.86
CA ALA A 104 -6.97 -17.10 -0.49
C ALA A 104 -6.74 -15.75 0.20
N PHE A 105 -7.59 -14.74 -0.02
CA PHE A 105 -7.44 -13.41 0.59
C PHE A 105 -8.04 -13.31 2.00
N HIS A 106 -8.86 -14.26 2.43
CA HIS A 106 -9.55 -14.17 3.72
C HIS A 106 -8.60 -14.10 4.92
N VAL A 107 -8.77 -13.10 5.79
CA VAL A 107 -8.06 -13.00 7.08
C VAL A 107 -9.05 -13.29 8.22
N PRO A 108 -8.77 -14.20 9.16
CA PRO A 108 -9.66 -14.41 10.29
C PRO A 108 -9.80 -13.16 11.16
N LEU A 109 -11.03 -12.85 11.56
CA LEU A 109 -11.33 -11.80 12.53
C LEU A 109 -11.77 -12.40 13.88
N PRO A 110 -11.55 -11.69 14.99
CA PRO A 110 -12.15 -12.06 16.27
C PRO A 110 -13.68 -12.18 16.17
N PRO A 111 -14.32 -13.05 16.99
CA PRO A 111 -15.77 -13.15 17.02
C PRO A 111 -16.44 -11.81 17.30
N GLY A 112 -17.49 -11.48 16.54
CA GLY A 112 -18.24 -10.23 16.70
C GLY A 112 -17.63 -9.01 16.00
N GLU A 113 -16.43 -9.13 15.43
CA GLU A 113 -15.79 -8.03 14.71
C GLU A 113 -16.56 -7.69 13.41
N PRO A 114 -17.08 -6.45 13.24
CA PRO A 114 -17.88 -6.09 12.06
C PRO A 114 -17.05 -6.10 10.75
N GLY A 115 -15.75 -5.87 10.83
CA GLY A 115 -14.83 -5.86 9.68
C GLY A 115 -14.43 -4.47 9.19
N GLY A 116 -14.94 -3.39 9.80
CA GLY A 116 -14.54 -2.01 9.50
C GLY A 116 -14.61 -1.65 8.02
N VAL A 117 -13.49 -1.17 7.47
CA VAL A 117 -13.35 -0.85 6.03
C VAL A 117 -13.60 -2.06 5.10
N LEU A 118 -13.50 -3.29 5.63
CA LEU A 118 -13.77 -4.55 4.95
C LEU A 118 -15.15 -5.15 5.28
N ALA A 119 -16.06 -4.39 5.91
CA ALA A 119 -17.37 -4.90 6.34
C ALA A 119 -18.18 -5.54 5.20
N ARG A 120 -18.08 -5.01 3.98
CA ARG A 120 -18.70 -5.59 2.77
C ARG A 120 -18.15 -6.98 2.49
N ALA A 121 -16.83 -7.13 2.37
CA ALA A 121 -16.18 -8.42 2.12
C ALA A 121 -16.50 -9.45 3.21
N TYR A 122 -16.48 -9.06 4.48
CA TYR A 122 -16.81 -9.97 5.58
C TYR A 122 -18.30 -10.32 5.67
N THR A 123 -19.20 -9.45 5.20
CA THR A 123 -20.61 -9.81 5.03
C THR A 123 -20.75 -10.94 4.02
N GLU A 124 -20.07 -10.84 2.88
CA GLU A 124 -20.05 -11.91 1.87
C GLU A 124 -19.46 -13.21 2.42
N PHE A 125 -18.29 -13.16 3.10
CA PHE A 125 -17.65 -14.35 3.68
C PHE A 125 -18.55 -15.05 4.71
N ARG A 126 -19.27 -14.28 5.54
CA ARG A 126 -20.18 -14.84 6.57
C ARG A 126 -21.49 -15.37 5.99
N SER A 127 -21.93 -14.84 4.86
CA SER A 127 -23.19 -15.24 4.22
C SER A 127 -23.11 -16.54 3.42
N ARG A 128 -21.89 -17.06 3.18
CA ARG A 128 -21.64 -18.20 2.30
C ARG A 128 -20.84 -19.30 3.01
N PRO A 129 -21.10 -20.58 2.70
CA PRO A 129 -20.22 -21.68 3.11
C PRO A 129 -18.78 -21.48 2.62
N VAL A 130 -17.80 -21.94 3.40
CA VAL A 130 -16.36 -21.80 3.08
C VAL A 130 -16.02 -22.38 1.69
N GLY A 131 -16.68 -23.46 1.28
CA GLY A 131 -16.47 -24.08 -0.04
C GLY A 131 -16.81 -23.16 -1.21
N ASP A 132 -17.68 -22.18 -1.01
CA ASP A 132 -18.15 -21.26 -2.07
C ASP A 132 -17.33 -19.97 -2.13
N TRP A 133 -16.39 -19.78 -1.20
CA TRP A 133 -15.58 -18.56 -1.12
C TRP A 133 -14.72 -18.33 -2.36
N GLY A 134 -14.37 -19.40 -3.09
CA GLY A 134 -13.54 -19.31 -4.29
C GLY A 134 -14.17 -18.46 -5.41
N ALA A 135 -15.50 -18.39 -5.47
CA ALA A 135 -16.27 -17.70 -6.52
C ALA A 135 -16.76 -16.30 -6.09
N MET A 136 -16.28 -15.77 -4.97
CA MET A 136 -16.68 -14.44 -4.48
C MET A 136 -16.13 -13.31 -5.35
N ASP A 137 -16.97 -12.30 -5.58
CA ASP A 137 -16.57 -11.08 -6.28
C ASP A 137 -16.04 -10.02 -5.29
N LEU A 138 -14.76 -10.17 -4.92
CA LEU A 138 -14.05 -9.15 -4.15
C LEU A 138 -13.69 -7.98 -5.08
N GLY A 139 -13.87 -6.74 -4.60
CA GLY A 139 -13.41 -5.57 -5.32
C GLY A 139 -11.91 -5.35 -5.13
N ASP A 140 -11.28 -4.55 -6.00
CA ASP A 140 -9.84 -4.23 -5.90
C ASP A 140 -9.49 -3.68 -4.51
N THR A 141 -10.29 -2.74 -3.99
CA THR A 141 -10.09 -2.17 -2.64
C THR A 141 -10.15 -3.23 -1.55
N ASP A 142 -11.05 -4.23 -1.65
CA ASP A 142 -11.13 -5.30 -0.66
C ASP A 142 -9.90 -6.21 -0.73
N VAL A 143 -9.46 -6.59 -1.94
CA VAL A 143 -8.25 -7.41 -2.11
C VAL A 143 -7.03 -6.69 -1.55
N ILE A 144 -6.85 -5.42 -1.91
CA ILE A 144 -5.76 -4.58 -1.42
C ILE A 144 -5.79 -4.50 0.10
N ALA A 145 -6.95 -4.21 0.69
CA ALA A 145 -7.11 -4.10 2.13
C ALA A 145 -6.88 -5.44 2.85
N LEU A 146 -7.38 -6.56 2.34
CA LEU A 146 -7.20 -7.89 2.94
C LEU A 146 -5.73 -8.33 2.96
N VAL A 147 -5.00 -8.09 1.86
CA VAL A 147 -3.57 -8.42 1.79
C VAL A 147 -2.77 -7.54 2.76
N ASN A 148 -3.06 -6.25 2.83
CA ASN A 148 -2.41 -5.34 3.77
C ASN A 148 -2.73 -5.70 5.23
N LEU A 149 -3.99 -6.01 5.53
CA LEU A 149 -4.42 -6.49 6.85
C LEU A 149 -3.63 -7.73 7.26
N ARG A 150 -3.51 -8.72 6.37
CA ARG A 150 -2.74 -9.94 6.62
C ARG A 150 -1.28 -9.63 6.92
N MET A 151 -0.66 -8.82 6.07
CA MET A 151 0.75 -8.44 6.18
C MET A 151 1.03 -7.76 7.51
N MET A 152 0.28 -6.70 7.83
CA MET A 152 0.50 -5.91 9.05
C MET A 152 0.19 -6.71 10.32
N THR A 153 -0.87 -7.50 10.33
CA THR A 153 -1.21 -8.40 11.45
C THR A 153 -0.02 -9.32 11.77
N ARG A 154 0.59 -9.91 10.74
CA ARG A 154 1.68 -10.87 10.91
C ARG A 154 3.01 -10.22 11.28
N VAL A 155 3.44 -9.19 10.54
CA VAL A 155 4.72 -8.51 10.78
C VAL A 155 4.72 -7.82 12.14
N LEU A 156 3.67 -7.06 12.44
CA LEU A 156 3.60 -6.27 13.66
C LEU A 156 3.11 -7.08 14.88
N ARG A 157 2.73 -8.35 14.66
CA ARG A 157 2.14 -9.25 15.69
C ARG A 157 0.97 -8.60 16.44
N ARG A 158 0.17 -7.81 15.71
CA ARG A 158 -1.04 -7.14 16.22
C ARG A 158 -2.28 -7.97 15.90
N SER A 159 -3.38 -7.71 16.60
CA SER A 159 -4.66 -8.35 16.25
C SER A 159 -5.22 -7.77 14.95
N SER A 160 -5.98 -8.57 14.20
CA SER A 160 -6.63 -8.08 12.97
C SER A 160 -7.66 -6.98 13.26
N ALA A 161 -8.30 -6.97 14.43
CA ALA A 161 -9.21 -5.90 14.85
C ALA A 161 -8.47 -4.55 15.04
N GLU A 162 -7.31 -4.57 15.71
CA GLU A 162 -6.50 -3.35 15.90
C GLU A 162 -5.99 -2.78 14.58
N VAL A 163 -5.53 -3.65 13.67
CA VAL A 163 -5.08 -3.22 12.34
C VAL A 163 -6.24 -2.67 11.51
N LEU A 164 -7.40 -3.33 11.53
CA LEU A 164 -8.62 -2.86 10.85
C LEU A 164 -9.08 -1.49 11.35
N GLU A 165 -9.04 -1.29 12.67
CA GLU A 165 -9.39 -0.01 13.28
C GLU A 165 -8.44 1.10 12.78
N ALA A 166 -7.14 0.83 12.74
CA ALA A 166 -6.16 1.77 12.20
C ALA A 166 -6.40 2.05 10.70
N MET A 167 -6.69 1.02 9.89
CA MET A 167 -7.01 1.17 8.46
C MET A 167 -8.24 2.07 8.21
N GLY A 168 -9.19 2.14 9.14
CA GLY A 168 -10.33 3.05 9.05
C GLY A 168 -10.03 4.52 9.36
N ARG A 169 -8.82 4.84 9.84
CA ARG A 169 -8.44 6.20 10.27
C ARG A 169 -7.48 6.92 9.34
N PHE A 170 -6.82 6.20 8.43
CA PHE A 170 -5.77 6.74 7.58
C PHE A 170 -6.02 6.42 6.10
N ASP A 171 -5.63 7.34 5.22
CA ASP A 171 -5.85 7.22 3.77
C ASP A 171 -4.77 6.37 3.07
N SER A 172 -3.66 6.07 3.75
CA SER A 172 -2.52 5.33 3.21
C SER A 172 -2.04 4.21 4.14
N TYR A 173 -1.74 3.06 3.56
CA TYR A 173 -1.16 1.92 4.29
C TYR A 173 0.20 2.22 4.93
N ALA A 174 0.97 3.15 4.36
CA ALA A 174 2.22 3.59 4.97
C ALA A 174 1.96 4.36 6.29
N ASP A 175 0.90 5.16 6.34
CA ASP A 175 0.50 5.89 7.55
C ASP A 175 -0.10 4.94 8.60
N VAL A 176 -0.90 3.96 8.18
CA VAL A 176 -1.40 2.88 9.06
C VAL A 176 -0.23 2.13 9.71
N TYR A 177 0.74 1.70 8.91
CA TYR A 177 1.89 0.93 9.38
C TYR A 177 2.73 1.73 10.37
N ASP A 178 3.06 2.97 10.01
CA ASP A 178 3.83 3.87 10.86
C ASP A 178 3.12 4.15 12.20
N HIS A 179 1.81 4.39 12.18
CA HIS A 179 1.02 4.55 13.41
C HIS A 179 1.13 3.33 14.33
N LEU A 180 0.96 2.13 13.80
CA LEU A 180 0.99 0.87 14.55
C LEU A 180 2.39 0.53 15.11
N VAL A 181 3.45 0.92 14.39
CA VAL A 181 4.83 0.79 14.87
C VAL A 181 5.11 1.75 16.02
N ARG A 182 4.65 3.01 15.92
CA ARG A 182 4.89 4.00 16.99
C ARG A 182 4.07 3.74 18.23
N SER A 183 2.84 3.23 18.09
CA SER A 183 1.99 2.87 19.23
C SER A 183 2.45 1.62 19.99
N ALA A 184 3.51 0.94 19.53
CA ALA A 184 4.13 -0.19 20.21
C ALA A 184 5.20 0.21 21.24
N ARG A 185 5.63 1.48 21.22
CA ARG A 185 6.70 2.04 22.05
C ARG A 185 6.10 2.83 23.21
#